data_AF-A0AAI9NDE2-F1
#
_entry.id   AF-A0AAI9NDE2-F1
#
_cell.length_a   1.000
_cell.length_b   1.000
_cell.length_c   1.000
_cell.angle_alpha   90.00
_cell.angle_beta   90.00
_cell.angle_gamma   90.00
#
_symmetry.space_group_name_H-M   'P 1'
#
loop_
_entity.id
_entity.type
_entity.pdbx_description
1 polymer ?
#
loop_
_entity_poly.entity_id
_entity_poly.type
_entity_poly.pdbx_seq_one_letter_code
_entity_poly.pdbx_strand_id
1 'polypeptide(L)'
;MDADTELSYVMAPSSLGGNAWNCGDRLWIIDWIAPFSRDDNRALRRALAERHPDSVGRSLRVRRGGDTARVKEYRGRALDAAAARAQLDRYHAELIAGLRASNGGYAPRGRGTA
;
A
#
# COMPACT_ATOMS: atom_id res chain seq x y z
N MET A 1 2.14 -6.54 -4.40
CA MET A 1 3.52 -5.99 -4.43
C MET A 1 4.41 -6.83 -3.55
N ASP A 2 5.70 -6.96 -3.87
CA ASP A 2 6.72 -7.43 -2.93
C ASP A 2 7.22 -6.26 -2.05
N ALA A 3 8.15 -6.54 -1.13
CA ALA A 3 8.68 -5.54 -0.18
C ALA A 3 9.49 -4.44 -0.89
N ASP A 4 10.29 -4.79 -1.91
CA ASP A 4 11.13 -3.85 -2.64
C ASP A 4 10.31 -2.88 -3.51
N THR A 5 9.27 -3.40 -4.16
CA THR A 5 8.33 -2.59 -4.94
C THR A 5 7.52 -1.67 -4.05
N GLU A 6 7.10 -2.16 -2.88
CA GLU A 6 6.43 -1.31 -1.88
C GLU A 6 7.32 -0.15 -1.41
N LEU A 7 8.59 -0.43 -1.10
CA LEU A 7 9.56 0.58 -0.70
C LEU A 7 9.73 1.64 -1.80
N SER A 8 9.89 1.19 -3.04
CA SER A 8 9.97 2.05 -4.24
C SER A 8 8.73 2.94 -4.39
N TYR A 9 7.54 2.36 -4.23
CA TYR A 9 6.25 3.04 -4.33
C TYR A 9 6.06 4.09 -3.23
N VAL A 10 6.42 3.77 -1.99
CA VAL A 10 6.28 4.70 -0.85
C VAL A 10 7.20 5.90 -1.00
N MET A 11 8.42 5.72 -1.52
CA MET A 11 9.35 6.83 -1.79
C MET A 11 8.96 7.65 -3.03
N ALA A 12 8.47 6.98 -4.08
CA ALA A 12 8.06 7.61 -5.32
C ALA A 12 6.80 6.92 -5.86
N PRO A 13 5.59 7.45 -5.60
CA PRO A 13 4.34 6.81 -6.03
C PRO A 13 4.20 6.63 -7.56
N SER A 14 4.92 7.45 -8.34
CA SER A 14 5.01 7.35 -9.81
C SER A 14 5.99 6.29 -10.32
N SER A 15 6.64 5.53 -9.43
CA SER A 15 7.65 4.52 -9.80
C SER A 15 7.08 3.20 -10.32
N LEU A 16 5.76 2.98 -10.21
CA LEU A 16 5.13 1.72 -10.58
C LEU A 16 5.18 1.48 -12.09
N GLY A 17 5.92 0.44 -12.50
CA GLY A 17 5.89 -0.12 -13.86
C GLY A 17 4.98 -1.35 -13.97
N GLY A 18 4.88 -1.95 -15.16
CA GLY A 18 3.99 -3.10 -15.42
C GLY A 18 4.23 -4.29 -14.48
N ASN A 19 5.50 -4.62 -14.21
CA ASN A 19 5.85 -5.75 -13.33
C ASN A 19 5.51 -5.51 -11.85
N ALA A 20 5.29 -4.26 -11.44
CA ALA A 20 5.01 -3.90 -10.05
C ALA A 20 3.61 -4.35 -9.58
N TRP A 21 2.70 -4.64 -10.51
CA TRP A 21 1.30 -4.96 -10.21
C TRP A 21 1.11 -6.38 -9.66
N ASN A 22 1.98 -7.33 -10.03
CA ASN A 22 1.84 -8.75 -9.66
C ASN A 22 3.16 -9.38 -9.16
N CYS A 23 4.01 -8.59 -8.50
CA CYS A 23 5.31 -9.05 -7.99
C CYS A 23 5.27 -9.68 -6.59
N GLY A 24 4.14 -9.65 -5.89
CA GLY A 24 4.06 -10.20 -4.52
C GLY A 24 2.69 -10.00 -3.86
N ASP A 25 2.61 -10.39 -2.59
CA ASP A 25 1.37 -10.55 -1.79
C ASP A 25 0.89 -9.28 -1.07
N ARG A 26 1.70 -8.22 -0.99
CA ARG A 26 1.33 -6.97 -0.30
C ARG A 26 0.33 -6.18 -1.14
N LEU A 27 -0.92 -6.14 -0.69
CA LEU A 27 -2.00 -5.41 -1.36
C LEU A 27 -1.91 -3.90 -1.08
N TRP A 28 -1.79 -3.13 -2.16
CA TRP A 28 -1.86 -1.67 -2.14
C TRP A 28 -2.98 -1.16 -3.03
N ILE A 29 -3.75 -0.22 -2.50
CA ILE A 29 -4.76 0.52 -3.25
C ILE A 29 -4.09 1.77 -3.81
N ILE A 30 -3.93 1.80 -5.13
CA ILE A 30 -3.30 2.91 -5.85
C ILE A 30 -4.28 4.06 -6.02
N ASP A 31 -5.47 3.75 -6.54
CA ASP A 31 -6.54 4.71 -6.73
C ASP A 31 -7.76 4.37 -5.88
N TRP A 32 -8.28 5.39 -5.20
CA TRP A 32 -9.54 5.31 -4.47
C TRP A 32 -10.42 6.48 -4.86
N ILE A 33 -11.39 6.22 -5.75
CA ILE A 33 -12.24 7.26 -6.33
C ILE A 33 -13.70 6.90 -6.07
N ALA A 34 -14.37 7.72 -5.26
CA ALA A 34 -15.80 7.61 -4.95
C ALA A 34 -16.38 9.02 -4.72
N PRO A 35 -16.59 9.79 -5.81
CA PRO A 35 -16.83 11.24 -5.70
C PRO A 35 -18.29 11.62 -5.48
N PHE A 36 -19.24 10.73 -5.77
CA PHE A 36 -20.66 11.10 -5.87
C PHE A 36 -21.38 11.09 -4.52
N SER A 37 -21.02 10.19 -3.60
CA SER A 37 -21.61 10.16 -2.27
C SER A 37 -20.70 9.50 -1.22
N ARG A 38 -21.03 9.75 0.06
CA ARG A 38 -20.45 9.00 1.18
C ARG A 38 -20.84 7.52 1.13
N ASP A 39 -21.94 7.20 0.45
CA ASP A 39 -22.50 5.85 0.39
C ASP A 39 -21.71 5.00 -0.59
N ASP A 40 -21.30 5.57 -1.73
CA ASP A 40 -20.37 4.94 -2.67
C ASP A 40 -19.03 4.62 -2.01
N ASN A 41 -18.53 5.51 -1.15
CA ASN A 41 -17.30 5.27 -0.40
C ASN A 41 -17.44 4.05 0.56
N ARG A 42 -18.58 3.94 1.25
CA ARG A 42 -18.87 2.80 2.14
C ARG A 42 -19.07 1.51 1.34
N ALA A 43 -19.76 1.59 0.22
CA ALA A 43 -19.98 0.46 -0.70
C ALA A 43 -18.65 -0.06 -1.24
N LEU A 44 -17.76 0.83 -1.73
CA LEU A 44 -16.45 0.46 -2.23
C LEU A 44 -15.57 -0.17 -1.13
N ARG A 45 -15.62 0.36 0.10
CA ARG A 45 -14.92 -0.23 1.25
C ARG A 45 -15.44 -1.60 1.62
N ARG A 46 -16.76 -1.81 1.58
CA ARG A 46 -17.35 -3.12 1.83
C ARG A 46 -16.94 -4.11 0.73
N ALA A 47 -17.06 -3.72 -0.54
CA ALA A 47 -16.69 -4.56 -1.68
C ALA A 47 -15.22 -4.97 -1.65
N LEU A 48 -14.31 -4.06 -1.27
CA LEU A 48 -12.89 -4.40 -1.09
C LEU A 48 -12.70 -5.48 -0.02
N ALA A 49 -13.35 -5.34 1.13
CA ALA A 49 -13.22 -6.28 2.25
C ALA A 49 -13.87 -7.65 1.96
N GLU A 50 -14.88 -7.68 1.09
CA GLU A 50 -15.53 -8.92 0.62
C GLU A 50 -14.69 -9.62 -0.46
N ARG A 51 -14.06 -8.86 -1.38
CA ARG A 51 -13.21 -9.40 -2.45
C ARG A 51 -11.87 -9.95 -1.96
N HIS A 52 -11.34 -9.38 -0.88
CA HIS A 52 -10.09 -9.81 -0.25
C HIS A 52 -10.34 -10.16 1.22
N PRO A 53 -11.08 -11.25 1.50
CA PRO A 53 -11.63 -11.51 2.82
C PRO A 53 -10.56 -11.87 3.87
N ASP A 54 -9.46 -12.47 3.43
CA ASP A 54 -8.37 -13.04 4.22
C ASP A 54 -7.09 -12.17 4.17
N SER A 55 -7.15 -11.00 3.54
CA SER A 55 -5.98 -10.15 3.29
C SER A 55 -6.07 -8.80 4.00
N VAL A 56 -4.91 -8.20 4.28
CA VAL A 56 -4.82 -6.79 4.66
C VAL A 56 -4.40 -5.96 3.45
N GLY A 57 -4.91 -4.73 3.37
CA GLY A 57 -4.56 -3.78 2.32
C GLY A 57 -4.05 -2.47 2.90
N ARG A 58 -3.27 -1.71 2.12
CA ARG A 58 -2.79 -0.37 2.49
C ARG A 58 -3.02 0.63 1.37
N SER A 59 -3.11 1.91 1.71
CA SER A 59 -3.12 3.01 0.73
C SER A 59 -2.28 4.17 1.25
N LEU A 60 -1.58 4.86 0.34
CA LEU A 60 -0.80 6.04 0.69
C LEU A 60 -1.66 7.30 0.50
N ARG A 61 -1.69 8.17 1.52
CA ARG A 61 -2.35 9.47 1.44
C ARG A 61 -1.38 10.57 1.80
N VAL A 62 -0.96 11.33 0.81
CA VAL A 62 -0.20 12.57 0.99
C VAL A 62 -1.20 13.72 1.08
N ARG A 63 -1.08 14.58 2.09
CA ARG A 63 -1.88 15.81 2.18
C ARG A 63 -1.26 16.86 1.27
N ARG A 64 -2.08 17.59 0.52
CA ARG A 64 -1.60 18.73 -0.29
C ARG A 64 -0.87 19.72 0.64
N GLY A 65 0.37 20.04 0.32
CA GLY A 65 1.21 20.96 1.11
C GLY A 65 1.73 20.37 2.43
N GLY A 66 1.50 19.09 2.71
CA GLY A 66 2.10 18.40 3.86
C GLY A 66 3.43 17.75 3.48
N ASP A 67 4.35 17.73 4.43
CA ASP A 67 5.61 16.98 4.41
C ASP A 67 5.45 15.52 4.88
N THR A 68 4.25 15.17 5.36
CA THR A 68 3.93 13.84 5.87
C THR A 68 2.93 13.11 5.00
N ALA A 69 3.19 11.82 4.80
CA ALA A 69 2.27 10.87 4.19
C ALA A 69 1.67 9.97 5.26
N ARG A 70 0.39 9.64 5.13
CA ARG A 70 -0.30 8.66 5.98
C ARG A 70 -0.53 7.37 5.23
N VAL A 71 -0.08 6.26 5.80
CA VAL A 71 -0.54 4.92 5.39
C VAL A 71 -1.89 4.65 6.05
N LYS A 72 -2.90 4.35 5.25
CA LYS A 72 -4.21 3.91 5.71
C LYS A 72 -4.34 2.42 5.51
N GLU A 73 -4.84 1.73 6.53
CA GLU A 73 -4.93 0.28 6.58
C GLU A 73 -6.37 -0.20 6.35
N TYR A 74 -6.48 -1.37 5.73
CA TYR A 74 -7.72 -2.04 5.39
C TYR A 74 -7.60 -3.50 5.80
N ARG A 75 -8.72 -4.08 6.24
CA ARG A 75 -8.79 -5.47 6.67
C ARG A 75 -9.93 -6.16 5.92
N GLY A 76 -9.65 -7.35 5.40
CA GLY A 76 -10.64 -8.28 4.88
C GLY A 76 -11.68 -8.67 5.91
N ARG A 77 -12.84 -9.16 5.44
CA ARG A 77 -13.97 -9.48 6.32
C ARG A 77 -13.75 -10.72 7.20
N ALA A 78 -12.97 -11.69 6.74
CA ALA A 78 -12.73 -12.97 7.40
C ALA A 78 -11.50 -12.96 8.34
N LEU A 79 -10.61 -11.97 8.21
CA LEU A 79 -9.48 -11.81 9.13
C LEU A 79 -9.93 -11.35 10.53
N ASP A 80 -9.45 -12.07 11.53
CA ASP A 80 -9.55 -11.60 12.91
C ASP A 80 -8.70 -10.33 13.13
N ALA A 81 -9.06 -9.56 14.16
CA ALA A 81 -8.41 -8.29 14.42
C ALA A 81 -6.93 -8.43 14.83
N ALA A 82 -6.59 -9.50 15.54
CA ALA A 82 -5.25 -9.71 16.06
C ALA A 82 -4.29 -10.14 14.96
N ALA A 83 -4.68 -11.09 14.12
CA ALA A 83 -3.90 -11.52 12.96
C ALA A 83 -3.72 -10.39 11.95
N ALA A 84 -4.78 -9.63 11.67
CA ALA A 84 -4.67 -8.46 10.81
C ALA A 84 -3.68 -7.43 11.34
N ARG A 85 -3.74 -7.13 12.65
CA ARG A 85 -2.79 -6.21 13.30
C ARG A 85 -1.37 -6.76 13.23
N ALA A 86 -1.16 -8.03 13.58
CA ALA A 86 0.16 -8.66 13.51
C ALA A 86 0.77 -8.62 12.09
N GLN A 87 -0.04 -8.88 11.06
CA GLN A 87 0.40 -8.80 9.67
C GLN A 87 0.75 -7.37 9.24
N LEU A 88 -0.08 -6.39 9.62
CA LEU A 88 0.18 -4.97 9.36
C LEU A 88 1.43 -4.47 10.09
N ASP A 89 1.63 -4.87 11.34
CA ASP A 89 2.80 -4.50 12.14
C ASP A 89 4.09 -5.07 11.54
N ARG A 90 4.05 -6.34 11.09
CA ARG A 90 5.16 -6.95 10.34
C ARG A 90 5.46 -6.17 9.06
N TYR A 91 4.44 -5.88 8.24
CA TYR A 91 4.62 -5.11 7.02
C TYR A 91 5.19 -3.72 7.28
N HIS A 92 4.75 -3.05 8.35
CA HIS A 92 5.27 -1.76 8.78
C HIS A 92 6.74 -1.84 9.21
N ALA A 93 7.09 -2.82 10.04
CA ALA A 93 8.47 -3.01 10.50
C ALA A 93 9.44 -3.24 9.33
N GLU A 94 9.06 -4.09 8.36
CA GLU A 94 9.85 -4.35 7.15
C GLU A 94 10.01 -3.08 6.29
N LEU A 95 8.93 -2.30 6.10
CA LEU A 95 9.00 -1.03 5.37
C LEU A 95 9.91 -0.01 6.06
N ILE A 96 9.80 0.14 7.38
CA ILE A 96 10.65 1.07 8.15
C ILE A 96 12.12 0.63 8.10
N ALA A 97 12.40 -0.67 8.19
CA ALA A 97 13.76 -1.18 8.03
C ALA A 97 14.32 -0.86 6.64
N GLY A 98 13.53 -1.09 5.58
CA GLY A 98 13.90 -0.75 4.20
C GLY A 98 14.15 0.74 3.98
N LEU A 99 13.29 1.61 4.54
CA LEU A 99 13.46 3.06 4.49
C LEU A 99 14.71 3.53 5.24
N ARG A 100 15.01 2.96 6.41
CA ARG A 100 16.22 3.28 7.18
C ARG A 100 17.49 2.88 6.44
N ALA A 101 17.50 1.71 5.81
CA ALA A 101 18.61 1.27 4.96
C ALA A 101 18.76 2.18 3.71
N SER A 102 17.64 2.63 3.16
CA SER A 102 17.56 3.51 1.97
C SER A 102 17.96 4.96 2.24
N ASN A 103 17.82 5.46 3.48
CA ASN A 103 18.29 6.79 3.87
C ASN A 103 19.82 6.93 3.87
N GLY A 104 20.56 5.84 3.60
CA GLY A 104 21.99 5.85 3.23
C GLY A 104 22.28 5.96 1.72
N GLY A 105 21.25 6.01 0.87
CA GLY A 105 21.37 6.13 -0.59
C GLY A 105 20.39 5.23 -1.35
N TYR A 106 19.16 5.69 -1.57
CA TYR A 106 18.25 5.04 -2.52
C TYR A 106 18.40 5.64 -3.91
N ALA A 107 18.96 4.86 -4.83
CA ALA A 107 18.81 5.08 -6.26
C ALA A 107 17.67 4.18 -6.75
N PRO A 108 16.53 4.72 -7.24
CA PRO A 108 15.50 3.89 -7.86
C PRO A 108 16.13 3.09 -8.98
N ARG A 109 15.80 1.78 -9.07
CA ARG A 109 16.24 0.96 -10.20
C ARG A 109 15.83 1.66 -11.49
N GLY A 110 16.84 2.07 -12.27
CA GLY A 110 16.65 2.76 -13.55
C GLY A 110 15.75 1.92 -14.46
N ARG A 111 14.93 2.62 -15.24
CA ARG A 111 14.10 2.00 -16.29
C ARG A 111 14.97 1.06 -17.11
N GLY A 112 14.74 -0.24 -17.00
CA GLY A 112 15.13 -1.16 -18.06
C GLY A 112 14.39 -0.72 -19.31
N THR A 113 15.12 -0.16 -20.27
CA THR A 113 14.62 0.05 -21.62
C THR A 113 14.21 -1.30 -22.18
N ALA A 114 13.05 -1.29 -22.85
CA ALA A 114 12.45 -2.42 -23.55
C ALA A 114 13.43 -3.17 -24.46
#